data_AF-A0A944UZ48-F1
#
_entry.id   AF-A0A944UZ48-F1
#
_cell.length_a   1.000
_cell.length_b   1.000
_cell.length_c   1.000
_cell.angle_alpha   90.00
_cell.angle_beta   90.00
_cell.angle_gamma   90.00
#
_symmetry.space_group_name_H-M   'P 1'
#
loop_
_entity.id
_entity.type
_entity.pdbx_description
1 polymer ?
#
loop_
_entity_poly.entity_id
_entity_poly.type
_entity_poly.pdbx_seq_one_letter_code
_entity_poly.pdbx_strand_id
1 'polypeptide(L)' 'MKDIYDDIIEIPKVHPILTPFLPLVPLWIFSVEVAKNLNRDIDKPQNLAKSVTVE' A
#
# COMPACT_ATOMS: atom_id res chain seq x y z
N MET A 1 17.76 -6.89 -14.81
CA MET A 1 16.81 -6.70 -13.67
C MET A 1 15.39 -6.97 -14.12
N LYS A 2 14.93 -6.42 -15.26
CA LYS A 2 13.63 -6.78 -15.82
C LYS A 2 13.47 -8.26 -16.15
N ASP A 3 14.57 -8.94 -16.46
CA ASP A 3 14.58 -10.35 -16.87
C ASP A 3 14.54 -11.35 -15.69
N ILE A 4 14.41 -10.86 -14.45
CA ILE A 4 14.40 -11.68 -13.22
C ILE A 4 13.02 -11.63 -12.53
N TYR A 5 12.17 -10.66 -12.87
CA TYR A 5 10.85 -10.48 -12.27
C TYR A 5 9.76 -10.66 -13.31
N ASP A 6 8.69 -11.39 -12.96
CA ASP A 6 7.55 -11.60 -13.85
C ASP A 6 6.73 -10.31 -14.04
N ASP A 7 6.56 -9.52 -12.98
CA ASP A 7 5.78 -8.29 -12.96
C ASP A 7 6.57 -7.13 -12.33
N ILE A 8 6.45 -5.94 -12.92
CA ILE A 8 7.17 -4.73 -12.48
C ILE A 8 6.24 -3.52 -12.55
N ILE A 9 6.13 -2.81 -11.44
CA ILE A 9 5.46 -1.51 -11.37
C ILE A 9 6.54 -0.42 -11.46
N GLU A 10 6.64 0.21 -12.62
CA GLU A 10 7.60 1.29 -12.83
C GLU A 10 7.14 2.59 -12.16
N ILE A 11 8.03 3.18 -11.37
CA ILE A 11 7.78 4.48 -10.74
C ILE A 11 8.39 5.57 -11.65
N PRO A 12 7.62 6.59 -12.04
CA PRO A 12 8.15 7.66 -12.88
C PRO A 12 9.23 8.45 -12.12
N LYS A 13 10.17 9.01 -12.89
CA LYS A 13 11.21 9.88 -12.32
C LYS A 13 10.58 11.14 -11.75
N VAL A 14 10.72 11.33 -10.44
CA VAL A 14 10.25 12.50 -9.70
C VAL A 14 11.39 13.15 -8.93
N HIS A 15 11.12 14.30 -8.30
CA HIS A 15 12.06 14.93 -7.39
C HIS A 15 12.48 13.93 -6.29
N PRO A 16 13.77 13.85 -5.90
CA PRO A 16 14.26 12.87 -4.92
C PRO A 16 13.45 12.83 -3.61
N ILE A 17 13.02 13.99 -3.12
CA ILE A 17 12.17 14.11 -1.90
C ILE A 17 10.82 13.39 -2.05
N LEU A 18 10.27 13.34 -3.27
CA LEU A 18 8.97 12.72 -3.55
C LEU A 18 9.06 11.23 -3.89
N THR A 19 10.27 10.73 -4.17
CA THR A 19 10.52 9.34 -4.54
C THR A 19 9.94 8.31 -3.56
N PRO A 20 10.01 8.48 -2.22
CA PRO A 20 9.45 7.47 -1.30
C PRO A 20 7.90 7.47 -1.26
N PHE A 21 7.23 8.52 -1.74
CA PHE A 21 5.77 8.62 -1.66
C PHE A 21 5.06 7.91 -2.81
N LEU A 22 5.62 7.97 -4.02
CA LEU A 22 4.97 7.38 -5.20
C LEU A 22 4.72 5.87 -5.07
N PRO A 23 5.64 5.05 -4.52
CA PRO A 23 5.39 3.63 -4.27
C PRO A 23 4.25 3.35 -3.28
N LEU A 24 3.87 4.30 -2.42
CA LEU A 24 2.77 4.10 -1.46
C LEU A 24 1.42 3.96 -2.16
N VAL A 25 1.24 4.59 -3.31
CA VAL A 25 -0.02 4.54 -4.07
C VAL A 25 -0.31 3.13 -4.58
N PRO A 26 0.55 2.47 -5.39
CA PRO A 26 0.29 1.10 -5.82
C PRO A 26 0.28 0.11 -4.65
N LEU A 27 1.11 0.33 -3.61
CA LEU A 27 1.09 -0.52 -2.42
C LEU A 27 -0.24 -0.44 -1.66
N TRP A 28 -0.83 0.76 -1.53
CA TRP A 28 -2.14 0.95 -0.92
C TRP A 28 -3.25 0.30 -1.74
N ILE A 29 -3.27 0.50 -3.06
CA ILE A 29 -4.25 -0.14 -3.97
C ILE A 29 -4.15 -1.67 -3.88
N PHE A 30 -2.94 -2.22 -3.91
CA PHE A 30 -2.70 -3.65 -3.76
C PHE A 30 -3.25 -4.17 -2.43
N SER A 31 -3.00 -3.46 -1.33
CA SER A 31 -3.48 -3.85 0.00
C SER A 31 -5.01 -3.86 0.09
N VAL A 32 -5.66 -2.87 -0.51
CA VAL A 32 -7.12 -2.78 -0.61
C VAL A 32 -7.68 -3.95 -1.41
N GLU A 33 -7.11 -4.27 -2.56
CA GLU A 33 -7.58 -5.37 -3.40
C GLU A 33 -7.38 -6.73 -2.72
N VAL A 34 -6.24 -6.95 -2.06
CA VAL A 34 -6.00 -8.15 -1.25
C VAL A 34 -7.03 -8.27 -0.12
N ALA A 35 -7.32 -7.18 0.60
CA ALA A 35 -8.30 -7.20 1.68
C ALA A 35 -9.72 -7.55 1.18
N LYS A 36 -10.14 -7.00 0.03
CA LYS A 36 -11.42 -7.36 -0.62
C LYS A 36 -11.47 -8.85 -0.98
N ASN A 37 -10.41 -9.37 -1.61
CA ASN A 37 -10.33 -10.78 -1.99
C ASN A 37 -10.34 -11.72 -0.78
N LEU A 38 -9.82 -11.27 0.36
CA LEU A 38 -9.85 -11.98 1.63
C LEU A 38 -11.13 -11.75 2.45
N ASN A 39 -12.13 -11.05 1.92
CA ASN A 39 -13.37 -10.66 2.60
C ASN A 39 -13.11 -9.98 3.96
N ARG A 40 -12.13 -9.07 4.02
CA ARG A 40 -11.79 -8.28 5.21
C ARG A 40 -12.41 -6.90 5.13
N ASP A 41 -12.85 -6.39 6.28
CA ASP A 41 -13.31 -5.02 6.43
C ASP A 41 -12.10 -4.05 6.42
N ILE A 42 -12.02 -3.23 5.37
CA ILE A 42 -10.93 -2.26 5.16
C ILE A 42 -11.12 -1.02 6.04
N ASP A 43 -12.37 -0.64 6.31
CA ASP A 43 -12.70 0.55 7.10
C ASP A 43 -12.55 0.26 8.60
N LYS A 44 -12.72 -1.01 9.00
CA LYS A 44 -12.55 -1.47 10.38
C LYS A 44 -11.59 -2.66 10.48
N PRO A 45 -10.27 -2.43 10.33
CA PRO A 45 -9.29 -3.48 10.45
C PRO A 45 -9.27 -4.07 11.88
N GLN A 46 -8.92 -5.36 11.98
CA GLN A 46 -8.92 -6.07 13.26
C GLN A 46 -7.91 -5.46 14.24
N ASN A 47 -8.30 -5.34 15.51
CA ASN A 47 -7.47 -4.85 16.61
C ASN A 47 -6.96 -3.40 16.45
N LEU A 48 -7.52 -2.64 15.50
CA LEU A 48 -7.16 -1.25 15.25
C LEU A 48 -8.33 -0.32 15.56
N ALA A 49 -7.98 0.84 16.09
CA ALA A 49 -8.88 1.96 16.28
C ALA A 49 -8.31 3.17 15.52
N LYS A 50 -9.17 4.13 15.16
CA LYS A 50 -8.76 5.37 14.50
C LYS A 50 -7.77 6.18 15.34
N SER A 51 -7.94 6.15 16.65
CA SER A 51 -7.04 6.71 17.64
C SER A 51 -7.17 5.90 18.92
N VAL A 52 -6.06 5.63 19.59
CA VAL A 52 -6.07 5.00 20.91
C VAL A 52 -6.02 6.13 21.94
N THR A 53 -7.09 6.26 22.71
CA THR A 53 -7.17 7.21 23.83
C THR A 53 -7.31 6.39 25.11
N VAL A 54 -6.18 6.11 25.75
CA VAL A 54 -6.12 5.58 27.12
C VAL A 54 -4.98 6.32 27.82
N GLU A 55 -5.27 6.78 29.03
CA GLU A 55 -4.26 7.29 29.97
C GLU A 55 -3.54 6.13 30.66
#